data_AF-A0A6J1WN38-F1
#
_entry.id   AF-A0A6J1WN38-F1
#
_cell.length_a   1.000
_cell.length_b   1.000
_cell.length_c   1.000
_cell.angle_alpha   90.00
_cell.angle_beta   90.00
_cell.angle_gamma   90.00
#
_symmetry.space_group_name_H-M   'P 1'
#
loop_
_entity.id
_entity.type
_entity.pdbx_description
1 polymer ?
#
loop_
_entity_poly.entity_id
_entity_poly.type
_entity_poly.pdbx_seq_one_letter_code
_entity_poly.pdbx_strand_id
1 'polypeptide(L)'
;MSENVEKTESGSDARRRILNIAVSTVLLETGFESTDKMSLETLTEMLQCFFTEVGNSAKGYCELSGRVEPVLGDVVMALINMGISLQGLEQYAARPNRHVIQPPQQAPAPRTPAMLSAGSKAKHAPHIPFYLPPLPDPHAYIRTPTHKQPVTEYEAIREKAATQKRDIERALTKFLAKTSETHNLFNTEDNQVFPLIACKPTFPAYLPCLLPTDQVFDFDELEYHFQVANRTEDMPAEKKDQSDNEGDNGGENDNANNSQPENQETPVTSSPDRNKAGG
;
A
#
# COMPACT_ATOMS: atom_id res chain seq x y z
N MET A 1 -23.37 28.06 18.24
CA MET A 1 -22.32 27.29 17.55
C MET A 1 -22.60 27.41 16.07
N SER A 2 -21.94 28.33 15.38
CA SER A 2 -22.07 28.43 13.92
C SER A 2 -21.01 27.52 13.32
N GLU A 3 -21.43 26.46 12.65
CA GLU A 3 -20.53 25.56 11.94
C GLU A 3 -19.83 26.35 10.83
N ASN A 4 -18.52 26.57 11.00
CA ASN A 4 -17.64 27.01 9.93
C ASN A 4 -17.50 25.83 8.97
N VAL A 5 -18.32 25.82 7.91
CA VAL A 5 -18.10 24.97 6.75
C VAL A 5 -16.85 25.51 6.06
N GLU A 6 -15.71 24.87 6.33
CA GLU A 6 -14.46 25.14 5.64
C GLU A 6 -14.62 24.68 4.19
N LYS A 7 -15.04 25.60 3.33
CA LYS A 7 -15.18 25.36 1.89
C LYS A 7 -13.78 25.10 1.35
N THR A 8 -13.51 23.87 0.93
CA THR A 8 -12.29 23.53 0.21
C THR A 8 -12.23 24.39 -1.05
N GLU A 9 -11.41 25.44 -1.04
CA GLU A 9 -11.33 26.39 -2.14
C GLU A 9 -10.80 25.69 -3.38
N SER A 10 -11.59 25.71 -4.46
CA SER A 10 -11.11 25.24 -5.74
C SER A 10 -10.00 26.19 -6.22
N GLY A 11 -8.97 25.69 -6.91
CA GLY A 11 -7.91 26.55 -7.45
C GLY A 11 -8.44 27.64 -8.41
N SER A 12 -9.66 27.48 -8.93
CA SER A 12 -10.36 28.49 -9.73
C SER A 12 -10.82 29.68 -8.88
N ASP A 13 -11.30 29.43 -7.66
CA ASP A 13 -11.78 30.48 -6.74
C ASP A 13 -10.63 31.38 -6.29
N ALA A 14 -9.44 30.81 -6.06
CA ALA A 14 -8.25 31.57 -5.66
C ALA A 14 -7.82 32.58 -6.75
N ARG A 15 -7.83 32.19 -8.02
CA ARG A 15 -7.50 33.10 -9.14
C ARG A 15 -8.54 34.21 -9.30
N ARG A 16 -9.81 33.85 -9.17
CA ARG A 16 -10.93 34.81 -9.23
C ARG A 16 -10.82 35.88 -8.14
N ARG A 17 -10.40 35.50 -6.93
CA ARG A 17 -10.14 36.48 -5.84
C ARG A 17 -9.05 37.48 -6.19
N ILE A 18 -8.01 37.08 -6.91
CA ILE A 18 -6.97 38.01 -7.35
C ILE A 18 -7.53 39.02 -8.35
N LEU A 19 -8.39 38.59 -9.28
CA LEU A 19 -9.08 39.50 -10.19
C LEU A 19 -10.01 40.46 -9.43
N ASN A 20 -10.72 39.96 -8.42
CA ASN A 20 -11.55 40.79 -7.55
C ASN A 20 -10.73 41.86 -6.83
N ILE A 21 -9.58 41.47 -6.24
CA ILE A 21 -8.62 42.39 -5.63
C ILE A 21 -8.15 43.43 -6.66
N ALA A 22 -7.86 43.02 -7.90
CA ALA A 22 -7.44 43.95 -8.96
C ALA A 22 -8.51 45.00 -9.25
N VAL A 23 -9.77 44.60 -9.42
CA VAL A 23 -10.88 45.54 -9.62
C VAL A 23 -11.04 46.46 -8.41
N SER A 24 -11.01 45.91 -7.19
CA SER A 24 -11.09 46.71 -5.96
C SER A 24 -9.95 47.72 -5.84
N THR A 25 -8.71 47.36 -6.21
CA THR A 25 -7.59 48.31 -6.19
C THR A 25 -7.79 49.46 -7.15
N VAL A 26 -8.34 49.22 -8.35
CA VAL A 26 -8.67 50.29 -9.31
C VAL A 26 -9.80 51.18 -8.77
N LEU A 27 -10.81 50.60 -8.10
CA LEU A 27 -11.88 51.38 -7.46
C LEU A 27 -11.35 52.25 -6.29
N LEU A 28 -10.43 51.73 -5.49
CA LEU A 28 -9.76 52.51 -4.45
C LEU A 28 -8.90 53.64 -5.03
N GLU A 29 -8.16 53.37 -6.11
CA GLU A 29 -7.35 54.38 -6.83
C GLU A 29 -8.21 55.53 -7.38
N THR A 30 -9.45 55.22 -7.78
CA THR A 30 -10.42 56.20 -8.29
C THR A 30 -11.18 56.94 -7.19
N GLY A 31 -11.04 56.52 -5.93
CA GLY A 31 -11.59 57.21 -4.75
C GLY A 31 -12.94 56.68 -4.26
N PHE A 32 -13.37 55.48 -4.67
CA PHE A 32 -14.57 54.85 -4.11
C PHE A 32 -14.31 54.30 -2.70
N GLU A 33 -15.16 54.67 -1.74
CA GLU A 33 -15.07 54.19 -0.35
C GLU A 33 -15.83 52.86 -0.13
N SER A 34 -16.93 52.66 -0.84
CA SER A 34 -17.73 51.43 -0.75
C SER A 34 -18.27 51.02 -2.13
N THR A 35 -18.55 49.72 -2.28
CA THR A 35 -19.14 49.15 -3.50
C THR A 35 -20.09 48.02 -3.12
N ASP A 36 -21.12 47.82 -3.94
CA ASP A 36 -22.01 46.68 -3.79
C ASP A 36 -21.32 45.40 -4.27
N LYS A 37 -21.54 44.30 -3.53
CA LYS A 37 -20.85 43.02 -3.78
C LYS A 37 -21.20 42.45 -5.16
N MET A 38 -22.47 42.54 -5.58
CA MET A 38 -22.90 41.99 -6.88
C MET A 38 -22.33 42.80 -8.04
N SER A 39 -22.24 44.12 -7.86
CA SER A 39 -21.62 45.03 -8.83
C SER A 39 -20.12 44.72 -9.00
N LEU A 40 -19.40 44.53 -7.90
CA LEU A 40 -17.97 44.17 -7.92
C LEU A 40 -17.72 42.80 -8.58
N GLU A 41 -18.55 41.80 -8.29
CA GLU A 41 -18.48 40.48 -8.95
C GLU A 41 -18.74 40.58 -10.45
N THR A 42 -19.71 41.41 -10.86
CA THR A 42 -20.03 41.62 -12.29
C THR A 42 -18.86 42.28 -13.02
N LEU A 43 -18.22 43.30 -12.42
CA LEU A 43 -17.02 43.92 -12.98
C LEU A 43 -15.85 42.94 -13.07
N THR A 44 -15.72 42.04 -12.10
CA THR A 44 -14.69 41.00 -12.11
C THR A 44 -14.92 40.01 -13.27
N GLU A 45 -16.16 39.62 -13.52
CA GLU A 45 -16.52 38.79 -14.69
C GLU A 45 -16.27 39.51 -16.01
N MET A 46 -16.65 40.79 -16.11
CA MET A 46 -16.39 41.60 -17.30
C MET A 46 -14.88 41.71 -17.59
N LEU A 47 -14.05 41.88 -16.55
CA LEU A 47 -12.59 41.91 -16.70
C LEU A 47 -12.05 40.56 -17.20
N GLN A 48 -12.58 39.44 -16.71
CA GLN A 48 -12.19 38.11 -17.16
C GLN A 48 -12.60 37.86 -18.63
N CYS A 49 -13.82 38.25 -19.00
CA CYS A 49 -14.30 38.20 -20.38
C CYS A 49 -13.40 39.04 -21.30
N PHE A 50 -13.03 40.25 -20.86
CA PHE A 50 -12.13 41.13 -21.59
C PHE A 50 -10.77 40.46 -21.86
N PHE A 51 -10.11 39.87 -20.85
CA PHE A 51 -8.85 39.16 -21.08
C PHE A 51 -8.99 38.00 -22.06
N THR A 52 -10.11 37.27 -21.98
CA THR A 52 -10.39 36.15 -22.88
C THR A 52 -10.58 36.63 -24.32
N GLU A 53 -11.29 37.74 -24.52
CA GLU A 53 -11.54 38.34 -25.83
C GLU A 53 -10.27 38.89 -26.46
N VAL A 54 -9.44 39.63 -25.71
CA VAL A 54 -8.12 40.09 -26.16
C VAL A 54 -7.24 38.90 -26.55
N GLY A 55 -7.22 37.84 -25.72
CA GLY A 55 -6.45 36.63 -26.01
C GLY A 55 -6.92 35.90 -27.26
N ASN A 56 -8.23 35.76 -27.46
CA ASN A 56 -8.81 35.15 -28.66
C ASN A 56 -8.50 35.96 -29.92
N SER A 57 -8.60 37.28 -29.85
CA SER A 57 -8.28 38.17 -30.97
C SER A 57 -6.79 38.12 -31.31
N ALA A 58 -5.90 38.20 -30.31
CA ALA A 58 -4.45 38.09 -30.50
C ALA A 58 -4.04 36.72 -31.07
N LYS A 59 -4.69 35.63 -30.61
CA LYS A 59 -4.53 34.29 -31.19
C LYS A 59 -4.91 34.27 -32.67
N GLY A 60 -6.04 34.89 -33.03
CA GLY A 60 -6.46 35.01 -34.44
C GLY A 60 -5.41 35.71 -35.30
N TYR A 61 -4.85 36.83 -34.84
CA TYR A 61 -3.78 37.54 -35.56
C TYR A 61 -2.48 36.71 -35.66
N CYS A 62 -2.11 36.01 -34.59
CA CYS A 62 -0.98 35.10 -34.58
C CYS A 62 -1.14 33.98 -35.63
N GLU A 63 -2.31 33.33 -35.64
CA GLU A 63 -2.65 32.23 -36.56
C GLU A 63 -2.69 32.68 -38.02
N LEU A 64 -3.20 33.89 -38.31
CA LEU A 64 -3.19 34.47 -39.66
C LEU A 64 -1.78 34.64 -40.22
N SER A 65 -0.78 34.82 -39.35
CA SER A 65 0.63 34.91 -39.74
C SER A 65 1.35 33.56 -39.78
N GLY A 66 0.64 32.44 -39.55
CA GLY A 66 1.20 31.09 -39.52
C GLY A 66 2.04 30.78 -38.28
N ARG A 67 2.00 31.64 -37.26
CA ARG A 67 2.72 31.46 -35.99
C ARG A 67 1.82 30.79 -34.95
N VAL A 68 2.45 30.13 -33.99
CA VAL A 68 1.78 29.54 -32.81
C VAL A 68 1.99 30.36 -31.54
N GLU A 69 3.03 31.19 -31.49
CA GLU A 69 3.33 32.08 -30.36
C GLU A 69 2.95 33.54 -30.70
N PRO A 70 2.01 34.14 -29.95
CA PRO A 70 1.66 35.55 -30.11
C PRO A 70 2.85 36.46 -29.78
N VAL A 71 3.05 37.50 -30.58
CA VAL A 71 4.01 38.57 -30.31
C VAL A 71 3.28 39.85 -29.89
N LEU A 72 4.03 40.84 -29.41
CA LEU A 72 3.47 42.13 -28.97
C LEU A 72 2.57 42.78 -30.05
N GLY A 73 2.96 42.68 -31.32
CA GLY A 73 2.17 43.20 -32.45
C GLY A 73 0.76 42.61 -32.54
N ASP A 74 0.59 41.32 -32.24
CA ASP A 74 -0.71 40.65 -32.28
C ASP A 74 -1.65 41.20 -31.20
N VAL A 75 -1.12 41.45 -30.00
CA VAL A 75 -1.85 42.05 -28.88
C VAL A 75 -2.19 43.51 -29.14
N VAL A 76 -1.25 44.27 -29.72
CA VAL A 76 -1.47 45.66 -30.13
C VAL A 76 -2.61 45.74 -31.16
N MET A 77 -2.59 44.87 -32.18
CA MET A 77 -3.65 44.81 -33.18
C MET A 77 -4.99 44.40 -32.57
N ALA A 78 -5.00 43.43 -31.64
CA ALA A 78 -6.20 43.03 -30.91
C ALA A 78 -6.83 44.21 -30.15
N LEU A 79 -6.02 44.96 -29.38
CA LEU A 79 -6.50 46.12 -28.62
C LEU A 79 -7.02 47.24 -29.53
N ILE A 80 -6.33 47.53 -30.64
CA ILE A 80 -6.77 48.53 -31.62
C ILE A 80 -8.09 48.11 -32.26
N ASN A 81 -8.24 46.84 -32.63
CA ASN A 81 -9.47 46.30 -33.22
C ASN A 81 -10.65 46.32 -32.25
N MET A 82 -10.39 46.16 -30.95
CA MET A 82 -11.38 46.36 -29.89
C MET A 82 -11.69 47.84 -29.59
N GLY A 83 -11.05 48.79 -30.28
CA GLY A 83 -11.28 50.22 -30.13
C GLY A 83 -10.54 50.86 -28.94
N ILE A 84 -9.53 50.19 -28.39
CA ILE A 84 -8.76 50.70 -27.24
C ILE A 84 -7.53 51.45 -27.76
N SER A 85 -7.46 52.75 -27.45
CA SER A 85 -6.29 53.57 -27.74
C SER A 85 -5.14 53.20 -26.80
N LEU A 86 -3.95 52.98 -27.37
CA LEU A 86 -2.72 52.73 -26.62
C LEU A 86 -1.99 54.02 -26.22
N GLN A 87 -2.48 55.17 -26.70
CA GLN A 87 -1.96 56.47 -26.30
C GLN A 87 -2.26 56.69 -24.82
N GLY A 88 -1.26 57.12 -24.04
CA GLY A 88 -1.45 57.32 -22.60
C GLY A 88 -1.06 56.14 -21.72
N LEU A 89 -0.70 54.98 -22.29
CA LEU A 89 -0.44 53.77 -21.50
C LEU A 89 0.77 53.92 -20.56
N GLU A 90 1.83 54.58 -21.01
CA GLU A 90 3.02 54.87 -20.19
C GLU A 90 2.68 55.83 -19.04
N GLN A 91 1.89 56.87 -19.32
CA GLN A 91 1.41 57.81 -18.32
C GLN A 91 0.51 57.12 -17.29
N TYR A 92 -0.37 56.22 -17.75
CA TYR A 92 -1.18 55.39 -16.88
C TYR A 92 -0.31 54.48 -16.02
N ALA A 93 0.75 53.87 -16.57
CA ALA A 93 1.67 53.02 -15.82
C ALA A 93 2.46 53.79 -14.75
N ALA A 94 2.82 55.06 -15.00
CA ALA A 94 3.62 55.91 -14.12
C ALA A 94 2.80 56.70 -13.07
N ARG A 95 1.51 56.39 -12.89
CA ARG A 95 0.63 57.12 -11.98
C ARG A 95 1.05 56.97 -10.50
N PRO A 96 0.94 58.04 -9.68
CA PRO A 96 1.48 58.08 -8.32
C PRO A 96 0.73 57.19 -7.31
N ASN A 97 -0.58 56.97 -7.49
CA ASN A 97 -1.41 56.20 -6.55
C ASN A 97 -1.51 54.71 -6.90
N ARG A 98 -0.56 54.17 -7.69
CA ARG A 98 -0.63 52.79 -8.16
C ARG A 98 -0.50 51.80 -6.99
N HIS A 99 -1.54 51.03 -6.73
CA HIS A 99 -1.52 49.92 -5.80
C HIS A 99 -0.92 48.68 -6.49
N VAL A 100 0.13 48.12 -5.90
CA VAL A 100 0.81 46.94 -6.43
C VAL A 100 0.20 45.68 -5.80
N ILE A 101 -0.49 44.89 -6.62
CA ILE A 101 -0.98 43.58 -6.24
C ILE A 101 0.22 42.66 -6.02
N GLN A 102 0.32 42.07 -4.83
CA GLN A 102 1.38 41.11 -4.52
C GLN A 102 1.23 39.87 -5.41
N PRO A 103 2.32 39.33 -5.97
CA PRO A 103 2.25 38.14 -6.79
C PRO A 103 1.69 36.98 -5.97
N PRO A 104 0.78 36.16 -6.53
CA PRO A 104 0.22 35.03 -5.81
C PRO A 104 1.30 34.01 -5.46
N GLN A 105 1.28 33.52 -4.22
CA GLN A 105 2.16 32.43 -3.81
C GLN A 105 1.74 31.15 -4.54
N GLN A 106 2.71 30.47 -5.16
CA GLN A 106 2.45 29.19 -5.79
C GLN A 106 2.14 28.15 -4.71
N ALA A 107 0.99 27.50 -4.83
CA ALA A 107 0.69 26.35 -3.99
C ALA A 107 1.74 25.26 -4.26
N PRO A 108 2.27 24.60 -3.21
CA PRO A 108 3.20 23.49 -3.40
C PRO A 108 2.50 22.39 -4.20
N ALA A 109 3.14 21.92 -5.28
CA ALA A 109 2.62 20.81 -6.06
C ALA A 109 2.41 19.61 -5.12
N PRO A 110 1.24 18.93 -5.16
CA PRO A 110 1.01 17.76 -4.35
C PRO A 110 2.07 16.72 -4.70
N ARG A 111 2.90 16.35 -3.71
CA ARG A 111 3.89 15.28 -3.90
C ARG A 111 3.11 14.00 -4.10
N THR A 112 3.18 13.42 -5.29
CA THR A 112 2.66 12.08 -5.52
C THR A 112 3.40 11.13 -4.58
N PRO A 113 2.71 10.40 -3.68
CA PRO A 113 3.38 9.48 -2.80
C PRO A 113 4.15 8.46 -3.64
N ALA A 114 5.38 8.15 -3.22
CA ALA A 114 6.19 7.14 -3.89
C ALA A 114 5.43 5.82 -3.87
N MET A 115 5.07 5.32 -5.05
CA MET A 115 4.46 4.00 -5.15
C MET A 115 5.46 2.98 -4.63
N LEU A 116 4.99 2.11 -3.74
CA LEU A 116 5.74 0.92 -3.35
C LEU A 116 6.01 0.11 -4.62
N SER A 117 7.28 -0.09 -4.96
CA SER A 117 7.67 -0.93 -6.10
C SER A 117 7.77 -2.37 -5.62
N ALA A 118 6.86 -3.22 -6.05
CA ALA A 118 6.85 -4.65 -5.78
C ALA A 118 7.50 -5.40 -6.95
N GLY A 119 8.79 -5.67 -6.82
CA GLY A 119 9.55 -6.44 -7.81
C GLY A 119 10.14 -5.59 -8.94
N SER A 120 10.77 -6.25 -9.91
CA SER A 120 11.35 -5.61 -11.09
C SER A 120 10.28 -5.43 -12.17
N LYS A 121 10.11 -4.20 -12.67
CA LYS A 121 9.23 -3.93 -13.82
C LYS A 121 9.69 -4.75 -15.02
N ALA A 122 8.77 -5.51 -15.62
CA ALA A 122 9.06 -6.26 -16.83
C ALA A 122 9.44 -5.30 -17.97
N LYS A 123 10.45 -5.69 -18.76
CA LYS A 123 10.77 -4.97 -19.99
C LYS A 123 9.64 -5.19 -21.00
N HIS A 124 9.44 -4.21 -21.87
CA HIS A 124 8.56 -4.36 -23.02
C HIS A 124 8.99 -5.56 -23.86
N ALA A 125 8.01 -6.30 -24.39
CA ALA A 125 8.26 -7.34 -25.36
C ALA A 125 8.88 -6.72 -26.65
N PRO A 126 9.66 -7.48 -27.45
CA PRO A 126 10.38 -6.93 -28.61
C PRO A 126 9.50 -6.24 -29.67
N HIS A 127 8.21 -6.58 -29.73
CA HIS A 127 7.24 -6.00 -30.67
C HIS A 127 6.59 -4.70 -30.17
N ILE A 128 6.87 -4.27 -28.92
CA ILE A 128 6.32 -3.06 -28.31
C ILE A 128 7.35 -1.93 -28.44
N PRO A 129 7.03 -0.82 -29.10
CA PRO A 129 7.95 0.30 -29.26
C PRO A 129 8.40 0.96 -27.93
N PHE A 130 9.66 1.37 -27.87
CA PHE A 130 10.28 1.95 -26.67
C PHE A 130 9.71 3.31 -26.24
N TYR A 131 9.04 4.04 -27.15
CA TYR A 131 8.41 5.33 -26.82
C TYR A 131 7.11 5.19 -26.02
N LEU A 132 6.60 3.97 -25.85
CA LEU A 132 5.41 3.71 -25.04
C LEU A 132 5.72 3.75 -23.54
N PRO A 133 4.73 4.06 -22.69
CA PRO A 133 4.90 4.04 -21.24
C PRO A 133 5.41 2.69 -20.73
N PRO A 134 6.23 2.67 -19.67
CA PRO A 134 6.68 1.43 -19.06
C PRO A 134 5.49 0.58 -18.58
N LEU A 135 5.65 -0.74 -18.57
CA LEU A 135 4.65 -1.63 -18.00
C LEU A 135 4.41 -1.29 -16.52
N PRO A 136 3.17 -1.46 -16.03
CA PRO A 136 2.88 -1.29 -14.61
C PRO A 136 3.66 -2.31 -13.76
N ASP A 137 3.67 -2.09 -12.46
CA ASP A 137 4.36 -2.96 -11.51
C ASP A 137 3.80 -4.40 -11.56
N PRO A 138 4.60 -5.46 -11.39
CA PRO A 138 4.15 -6.85 -11.42
C PRO A 138 2.89 -7.12 -10.59
N HIS A 139 2.74 -6.53 -9.41
CA HIS A 139 1.52 -6.66 -8.59
C HIS A 139 0.22 -6.25 -9.33
N ALA A 140 0.29 -5.36 -10.33
CA ALA A 140 -0.88 -4.91 -11.09
C ALA A 140 -1.43 -5.95 -12.07
N TYR A 141 -0.63 -6.93 -12.49
CA TYR A 141 -1.03 -7.93 -13.50
C TYR A 141 -0.62 -9.37 -13.18
N ILE A 142 0.29 -9.59 -12.24
CA ILE A 142 0.70 -10.90 -11.74
C ILE A 142 -0.09 -11.17 -10.45
N ARG A 143 -0.96 -12.18 -10.51
CA ARG A 143 -1.68 -12.67 -9.33
C ARG A 143 -0.65 -13.19 -8.33
N THR A 144 -0.49 -12.50 -7.20
CA THR A 144 0.33 -12.99 -6.09
C THR A 144 -0.45 -14.11 -5.40
N PRO A 145 0.04 -15.37 -5.39
CA PRO A 145 -0.64 -16.44 -4.67
C PRO A 145 -0.63 -16.13 -3.18
N THR A 146 -1.80 -15.85 -2.61
CA THR A 146 -1.95 -15.58 -1.17
C THR A 146 -2.10 -16.87 -0.35
N HIS A 147 -2.24 -18.02 -1.01
CA HIS A 147 -2.46 -19.29 -0.36
C HIS A 147 -1.12 -19.92 0.04
N LYS A 148 -0.84 -19.95 1.35
CA LYS A 148 0.22 -20.80 1.91
C LYS A 148 -0.24 -22.25 1.70
N GLN A 149 0.51 -23.02 0.91
CA GLN A 149 0.23 -24.45 0.79
C GLN A 149 0.28 -25.09 2.20
N PRO A 150 -0.75 -25.86 2.59
CA PRO A 150 -0.70 -26.59 3.84
C PRO A 150 0.47 -27.57 3.80
N VAL A 151 1.07 -27.84 4.96
CA VAL A 151 2.14 -28.84 5.07
C VAL A 151 1.52 -30.21 4.75
N THR A 152 1.92 -30.81 3.63
CA THR A 152 1.44 -32.12 3.17
C THR A 152 2.33 -33.28 3.63
N GLU A 153 3.46 -32.97 4.28
CA GLU A 153 4.39 -33.97 4.79
C GLU A 153 3.77 -34.79 5.93
N TYR A 154 3.62 -36.09 5.69
CA TYR A 154 2.95 -37.02 6.60
C TYR A 154 3.57 -37.07 8.00
N GLU A 155 4.90 -37.07 8.07
CA GLU A 155 5.66 -37.10 9.33
C GLU A 155 5.37 -35.85 10.18
N ALA A 156 5.46 -34.66 9.58
CA ALA A 156 5.19 -33.39 10.24
C ALA A 156 3.74 -33.30 10.75
N ILE A 157 2.76 -33.80 9.98
CA ILE A 157 1.35 -33.85 10.40
C ILE A 157 1.18 -34.76 11.62
N ARG A 158 1.75 -35.96 11.60
CA ARG A 158 1.67 -36.89 12.73
C ARG A 158 2.38 -36.35 13.97
N GLU A 159 3.55 -35.75 13.82
CA GLU A 159 4.30 -35.16 14.94
C GLU A 159 3.51 -34.02 15.60
N LYS A 160 2.87 -33.15 14.79
CA LYS A 160 2.02 -32.08 15.28
C LYS A 160 0.80 -32.61 16.01
N ALA A 161 0.12 -33.62 15.47
CA ALA A 161 -1.03 -34.25 16.10
C ALA A 161 -0.66 -34.93 17.44
N ALA A 162 0.47 -35.65 17.48
CA ALA A 162 0.97 -36.28 18.70
C ALA A 162 1.35 -35.25 19.76
N THR A 163 1.98 -34.14 19.35
CA THR A 163 2.33 -33.02 20.23
C THR A 163 1.07 -32.37 20.79
N GLN A 164 0.08 -32.09 19.95
CA GLN A 164 -1.21 -31.52 20.37
C GLN A 164 -1.92 -32.44 21.37
N LYS A 165 -1.98 -33.76 21.10
CA LYS A 165 -2.57 -34.74 22.02
C LYS A 165 -1.88 -34.71 23.39
N ARG A 166 -0.54 -34.76 23.41
CA ARG A 166 0.26 -34.69 24.64
C ARG A 166 0.01 -33.39 25.41
N ASP A 167 -0.10 -32.27 24.71
CA ASP A 167 -0.30 -30.97 25.33
C ASP A 167 -1.72 -30.83 25.90
N ILE A 168 -2.74 -31.36 25.21
CA ILE A 168 -4.11 -31.46 25.71
C ILE A 168 -4.17 -32.33 26.97
N GLU A 169 -3.58 -33.52 26.95
CA GLU A 169 -3.52 -34.41 28.11
C GLU A 169 -2.85 -33.71 29.30
N ARG A 170 -1.68 -33.09 29.09
CA ARG A 170 -0.98 -32.33 30.14
C ARG A 170 -1.82 -31.16 30.68
N ALA A 171 -2.50 -30.43 29.80
CA ALA A 171 -3.36 -29.32 30.20
C ALA A 171 -4.55 -29.82 31.03
N LEU A 172 -5.20 -30.89 30.61
CA LEU A 172 -6.31 -31.51 31.34
C LEU A 172 -5.87 -32.05 32.69
N THR A 173 -4.74 -32.77 32.75
CA THR A 173 -4.17 -33.27 34.02
C THR A 173 -3.89 -32.10 34.97
N LYS A 174 -3.26 -31.01 34.48
CA LYS A 174 -3.01 -29.81 35.30
C LYS A 174 -4.30 -29.15 35.77
N PHE A 175 -5.32 -29.09 34.92
CA PHE A 175 -6.62 -28.52 35.26
C PHE A 175 -7.31 -29.34 36.36
N LEU A 176 -7.39 -30.66 36.20
CA LEU A 176 -7.99 -31.55 37.20
C LEU A 176 -7.20 -31.54 38.51
N ALA A 177 -5.87 -31.52 38.45
CA ALA A 177 -5.03 -31.40 39.64
C ALA A 177 -5.25 -30.09 40.42
N LYS A 178 -5.71 -29.01 39.76
CA LYS A 178 -6.04 -27.75 40.44
C LYS A 178 -7.47 -27.67 40.96
N THR A 179 -8.39 -28.39 40.33
CA THR A 179 -9.84 -28.27 40.62
C THR A 179 -10.39 -29.40 41.48
N SER A 180 -9.67 -30.52 41.57
CA SER A 180 -10.06 -31.69 42.37
C SER A 180 -9.13 -31.91 43.56
N GLU A 181 -9.56 -32.74 44.50
CA GLU A 181 -8.71 -33.19 45.61
C GLU A 181 -7.48 -33.88 45.04
N THR A 182 -6.29 -33.56 45.58
CA THR A 182 -5.02 -34.11 45.12
C THR A 182 -4.20 -34.68 46.26
N HIS A 183 -3.42 -35.70 45.93
CA HIS A 183 -2.37 -36.24 46.78
C HIS A 183 -1.03 -35.97 46.11
N ASN A 184 -0.06 -35.44 46.85
CA ASN A 184 1.27 -35.20 46.33
C ASN A 184 2.15 -36.43 46.54
N LEU A 185 3.01 -36.73 45.56
CA LEU A 185 3.92 -37.87 45.65
C LEU A 185 5.07 -37.62 46.66
N PHE A 186 5.44 -36.35 46.87
CA PHE A 186 6.49 -35.93 47.79
C PHE A 186 5.95 -34.90 48.78
N ASN A 187 6.39 -35.00 50.03
CA ASN A 187 6.20 -33.95 51.03
C ASN A 187 7.26 -32.86 50.81
N THR A 188 6.99 -31.95 49.87
CA THR A 188 7.77 -30.72 49.67
C THR A 188 6.94 -29.52 50.12
N GLU A 189 7.59 -28.52 50.74
CA GLU A 189 6.90 -27.30 51.19
C GLU A 189 6.24 -26.54 50.03
N ASP A 190 6.81 -26.67 48.82
CA ASP A 190 6.17 -26.30 47.58
C ASP A 190 5.30 -27.47 47.08
N ASN A 191 4.01 -27.41 47.44
CA ASN A 191 2.94 -28.37 47.12
C ASN A 191 2.62 -28.49 45.59
N GLN A 192 3.60 -28.22 44.72
CA GLN A 192 3.45 -28.06 43.27
C GLN A 192 4.22 -29.09 42.44
N VAL A 193 5.01 -29.95 43.08
CA VAL A 193 5.90 -30.90 42.40
C VAL A 193 5.23 -32.29 42.43
N PHE A 194 4.49 -32.59 41.35
CA PHE A 194 3.74 -33.85 41.12
C PHE A 194 2.41 -34.04 41.90
N PRO A 195 1.39 -33.19 41.64
CA PRO A 195 0.05 -33.43 42.16
C PRO A 195 -0.64 -34.57 41.40
N LEU A 196 -1.04 -35.61 42.13
CA LEU A 196 -1.85 -36.71 41.62
C LEU A 196 -3.31 -36.49 42.03
N ILE A 197 -4.24 -36.77 41.11
CA ILE A 197 -5.67 -36.66 41.38
C ILE A 197 -6.06 -37.73 42.42
N ALA A 198 -6.71 -37.32 43.51
CA ALA A 198 -7.11 -38.21 44.58
C ALA A 198 -8.19 -39.18 44.09
N CYS A 199 -8.07 -40.46 44.49
CA CYS A 199 -9.02 -41.50 44.11
C CYS A 199 -10.37 -41.26 44.79
N LYS A 200 -11.44 -41.15 43.99
CA LYS A 200 -12.82 -41.12 44.49
C LYS A 200 -13.40 -42.54 44.45
N PRO A 201 -13.72 -43.17 45.59
CA PRO A 201 -14.30 -44.51 45.60
C PRO A 201 -15.72 -44.45 45.00
N THR A 202 -15.95 -45.19 43.92
CA THR A 202 -17.26 -45.31 43.27
C THR A 202 -17.83 -46.70 43.48
N PHE A 203 -19.12 -46.82 43.81
CA PHE A 203 -19.82 -48.09 43.93
C PHE A 203 -21.01 -48.14 42.95
N PRO A 204 -21.15 -49.21 42.13
CA PRO A 204 -20.28 -50.37 42.02
C PRO A 204 -18.97 -50.07 41.25
N ALA A 205 -17.82 -50.51 41.77
CA ALA A 205 -16.50 -50.14 41.21
C ALA A 205 -16.21 -50.75 39.83
N TYR A 206 -16.78 -51.91 39.52
CA TYR A 206 -16.52 -52.60 38.24
C TYR A 206 -17.22 -51.94 37.06
N LEU A 207 -18.32 -51.22 37.30
CA LEU A 207 -19.17 -50.67 36.25
C LEU A 207 -18.45 -49.61 35.39
N PRO A 208 -17.81 -48.57 35.96
CA PRO A 208 -17.07 -47.58 35.16
C PRO A 208 -15.85 -48.17 34.44
N CYS A 209 -15.18 -49.17 35.02
CA CYS A 209 -14.02 -49.80 34.40
C CYS A 209 -14.39 -50.70 33.20
N LEU A 210 -15.63 -51.18 33.13
CA LEU A 210 -16.15 -52.00 32.04
C LEU A 210 -16.93 -51.19 30.98
N LEU A 211 -17.07 -49.87 31.18
CA LEU A 211 -17.69 -48.97 30.21
C LEU A 211 -16.62 -48.38 29.28
N PRO A 212 -16.66 -48.66 27.97
CA PRO A 212 -15.78 -48.02 27.01
C PRO A 212 -16.24 -46.57 26.77
N THR A 213 -15.81 -45.65 27.65
CA THR A 213 -16.11 -44.21 27.51
C THR A 213 -15.12 -43.48 26.61
N ASP A 214 -13.92 -44.04 26.42
CA ASP A 214 -12.85 -43.49 25.57
C ASP A 214 -12.96 -43.89 24.09
N GLN A 215 -13.87 -44.81 23.74
CA GLN A 215 -14.18 -45.17 22.36
C GLN A 215 -15.50 -44.51 21.95
N VAL A 216 -15.51 -43.18 21.92
CA VAL A 216 -16.52 -42.48 21.13
C VAL A 216 -16.10 -42.69 19.67
N PHE A 217 -16.77 -43.61 18.97
CA PHE A 217 -16.71 -43.65 17.52
C PHE A 217 -17.37 -42.38 17.01
N ASP A 218 -16.62 -41.29 16.95
CA ASP A 218 -17.09 -40.08 16.31
C ASP A 218 -17.05 -40.35 14.81
N PHE A 219 -18.18 -40.80 14.28
CA PHE A 219 -18.33 -41.17 12.87
C PHE A 219 -17.93 -40.01 11.96
N ASP A 220 -18.13 -38.76 12.42
CA ASP A 220 -17.77 -37.56 11.68
C ASP A 220 -16.25 -37.34 11.61
N GLU A 221 -15.52 -37.66 12.69
CA GLU A 221 -14.04 -37.58 12.73
C GLU A 221 -13.41 -38.69 11.87
N LEU A 222 -13.97 -39.90 11.93
CA LEU A 222 -13.51 -41.03 11.10
C LEU A 222 -13.79 -40.79 9.61
N GLU A 223 -14.95 -40.22 9.29
CA GLU A 223 -15.35 -39.86 7.93
C GLU A 223 -14.44 -38.75 7.37
N TYR A 224 -14.13 -37.73 8.16
CA TYR A 224 -13.16 -36.69 7.81
C TYR A 224 -11.76 -37.27 7.52
N HIS A 225 -11.24 -38.14 8.39
CA HIS A 225 -9.94 -38.78 8.17
C HIS A 225 -9.92 -39.66 6.91
N PHE A 226 -11.03 -40.37 6.63
CA PHE A 226 -11.17 -41.19 5.42
C PHE A 226 -11.23 -40.33 4.14
N GLN A 227 -11.91 -39.19 4.19
CA GLN A 227 -11.99 -38.25 3.07
C GLN A 227 -10.68 -37.51 2.82
N VAL A 228 -9.94 -37.14 3.86
CA VAL A 228 -8.61 -36.55 3.72
C VAL A 228 -7.62 -37.56 3.12
N ALA A 229 -7.65 -38.83 3.56
CA ALA A 229 -6.77 -39.86 3.03
C ALA A 229 -7.06 -40.23 1.55
N ASN A 230 -8.29 -40.01 1.08
CA ASN A 230 -8.72 -40.34 -0.29
C ASN A 230 -8.80 -39.13 -1.23
N ARG A 231 -8.36 -37.94 -0.82
CA ARG A 231 -8.27 -36.78 -1.72
C ARG A 231 -7.15 -36.98 -2.74
N THR A 232 -7.53 -37.28 -3.98
CA THR A 232 -6.63 -37.32 -5.16
C THR A 232 -6.28 -35.93 -5.70
N GLU A 233 -6.82 -34.86 -5.11
CA GLU A 233 -6.64 -33.47 -5.59
C GLU A 233 -5.23 -32.92 -5.31
N ASP A 234 -4.48 -33.52 -4.38
CA ASP A 234 -3.10 -33.15 -4.04
C ASP A 234 -2.04 -33.96 -4.83
N MET A 235 -2.44 -34.85 -5.75
CA MET A 235 -1.50 -35.49 -6.67
C MET A 235 -1.05 -34.47 -7.74
N PRO A 236 0.26 -34.25 -7.95
CA PRO A 236 0.72 -33.41 -9.03
C PRO A 236 0.24 -34.01 -10.36
N ALA A 237 -0.41 -33.18 -11.19
CA ALA A 237 -0.87 -33.58 -12.51
C ALA A 237 0.29 -34.25 -13.29
N GLU A 238 0.09 -35.49 -13.72
CA GLU A 238 1.00 -36.15 -14.65
C GLU A 238 1.24 -35.23 -15.84
N LYS A 239 2.49 -34.77 -16.02
CA LYS A 239 2.91 -34.14 -17.26
C LYS A 239 2.76 -35.20 -18.36
N LYS A 240 1.69 -35.11 -19.14
CA LYS A 240 1.69 -35.60 -20.52
C LYS A 240 2.66 -34.72 -21.29
N ASP A 241 3.94 -35.08 -21.27
CA ASP A 241 4.89 -34.59 -22.26
C ASP A 241 4.50 -35.20 -23.60
N GLN A 242 3.87 -34.38 -24.43
CA GLN A 242 3.76 -34.57 -25.86
C GLN A 242 5.17 -34.36 -26.44
N SER A 243 5.88 -35.47 -26.64
CA SER A 243 7.14 -35.50 -27.35
C SER A 243 6.86 -35.46 -28.86
N ASP A 244 6.92 -34.28 -29.45
CA ASP A 244 7.21 -34.08 -30.86
C ASP A 244 8.28 -32.98 -30.96
N ASN A 245 9.54 -33.38 -31.14
CA ASN A 245 10.32 -33.08 -32.35
C ASN A 245 11.82 -33.28 -32.12
N GLU A 246 12.43 -33.85 -33.15
CA GLU A 246 13.77 -34.38 -33.29
C GLU A 246 14.89 -33.32 -33.14
N GLY A 247 16.06 -33.76 -32.68
CA GLY A 247 17.24 -32.90 -32.55
C GLY A 247 18.48 -33.60 -32.04
N ASP A 248 19.01 -34.49 -32.88
CA ASP A 248 20.43 -34.79 -33.13
C ASP A 248 21.43 -35.09 -31.99
N ASN A 249 22.32 -36.00 -32.36
CA ASN A 249 23.24 -36.79 -31.58
C ASN A 249 24.62 -36.11 -31.44
N GLY A 250 25.30 -36.35 -30.32
CA GLY A 250 26.77 -36.32 -30.25
C GLY A 250 27.41 -35.24 -29.37
N GLY A 251 28.02 -35.68 -28.26
CA GLY A 251 28.99 -34.88 -27.51
C GLY A 251 29.28 -35.42 -26.11
N GLU A 252 30.09 -36.47 -26.03
CA GLU A 252 30.72 -36.97 -24.80
C GLU A 252 31.52 -35.87 -24.08
N ASN A 253 31.44 -35.81 -22.74
CA ASN A 253 32.64 -35.79 -21.91
C ASN A 253 32.33 -36.08 -20.43
N ASP A 254 32.98 -37.13 -19.93
CA ASP A 254 33.11 -37.50 -18.53
C ASP A 254 33.89 -36.44 -17.72
N ASN A 255 33.48 -36.16 -16.47
CA ASN A 255 34.36 -36.43 -15.32
C ASN A 255 33.70 -36.19 -13.94
N ALA A 256 33.68 -37.28 -13.16
CA ALA A 256 34.04 -37.41 -11.74
C ALA A 256 33.72 -36.30 -10.71
N ASN A 257 32.74 -36.62 -9.85
CA ASN A 257 32.95 -36.98 -8.43
C ASN A 257 33.80 -36.04 -7.55
N ASN A 258 33.17 -35.40 -6.55
CA ASN A 258 33.68 -35.50 -5.17
C ASN A 258 32.64 -35.13 -4.10
N SER A 259 32.62 -35.93 -3.05
CA SER A 259 31.73 -35.85 -1.88
C SER A 259 32.51 -35.34 -0.66
N GLN A 260 31.90 -34.40 0.10
CA GLN A 260 32.03 -34.19 1.56
C GLN A 260 33.42 -33.74 2.13
N PRO A 261 33.53 -33.29 3.42
CA PRO A 261 32.53 -33.28 4.50
C PRO A 261 32.38 -31.97 5.31
N GLU A 262 31.41 -32.06 6.23
CA GLU A 262 31.09 -31.28 7.42
C GLU A 262 32.28 -30.68 8.19
N ASN A 263 32.06 -29.50 8.77
CA ASN A 263 32.71 -29.12 10.03
C ASN A 263 31.72 -28.39 10.95
N GLN A 264 31.58 -28.95 12.15
CA GLN A 264 30.83 -28.40 13.28
C GLN A 264 31.56 -27.19 13.87
N GLU A 265 30.85 -26.13 14.21
CA GLU A 265 31.30 -25.17 15.23
C GLU A 265 30.12 -24.57 15.98
N THR A 266 30.06 -24.88 17.28
CA THR A 266 29.22 -24.29 18.32
C THR A 266 29.63 -22.84 18.62
N PRO A 267 28.72 -21.89 18.87
CA PRO A 267 29.08 -20.64 19.52
C PRO A 267 28.68 -20.67 21.00
N VAL A 268 29.67 -20.49 21.88
CA VAL A 268 29.46 -20.07 23.27
C VAL A 268 30.11 -18.69 23.40
N THR A 269 29.29 -17.64 23.53
CA THR A 269 29.77 -16.30 23.86
C THR A 269 29.08 -15.79 25.11
N SER A 270 29.85 -15.61 26.17
CA SER A 270 29.54 -14.69 27.26
C SER A 270 30.81 -13.92 27.65
N SER A 271 30.78 -12.62 27.36
CA SER A 271 31.61 -11.54 27.95
C SER A 271 31.39 -11.46 29.49
N PRO A 272 32.21 -10.76 30.33
CA PRO A 272 32.79 -9.44 30.02
C PRO A 272 34.15 -9.03 30.66
N ASP A 273 34.65 -7.90 30.11
CA ASP A 273 35.43 -6.80 30.69
C ASP A 273 36.61 -7.04 31.66
N ARG A 274 37.82 -6.60 31.25
CA ARG A 274 38.61 -5.67 32.08
C ARG A 274 39.73 -4.91 31.34
N ASN A 275 39.63 -3.60 31.47
CA ASN A 275 40.61 -2.52 31.27
C ASN A 275 42.13 -2.79 31.43
N LYS A 276 42.86 -1.99 30.62
CA LYS A 276 44.05 -1.15 30.91
C LYS A 276 45.48 -1.64 30.53
N ALA A 277 46.08 -0.79 29.69
CA ALA A 277 47.44 -0.23 29.75
C ALA A 277 48.61 -0.92 29.04
N GLY A 278 49.22 -0.15 28.11
CA GLY A 278 50.66 0.13 28.13
C GLY A 278 51.52 -0.65 27.14
N GLY A 279 52.12 0.08 26.19
CA GLY A 279 53.15 -0.41 25.27
C GLY A 279 53.06 0.27 23.92
#